data_AF-A0A535SMM3-F1
#
_entry.id   AF-A0A535SMM3-F1
#
_cell.length_a   1.000
_cell.length_b   1.000
_cell.length_c   1.000
_cell.angle_alpha   90.00
_cell.angle_beta   90.00
_cell.angle_gamma   90.00
#
_symmetry.space_group_name_H-M   'P 1'
#
loop_
_entity.id
_entity.type
_entity.pdbx_description
1 polymer ?
#
loop_
_entity_poly.entity_id
_entity_poly.type
_entity_poly.pdbx_seq_one_letter_code
_entity_poly.pdbx_strand_id
1 'polypeptide(L)'
;MSRNEWLITGGSVVLSVVAGLLTAMHANAVLTFVVSGVALALLAALVGMGTEQLGSHLGPGATGVLQSSLGNLPELFVGYFALRSGLIAVIQAALVGSILGDSLLVLGLAFFVGG
;
A
#
# COMPACT_ATOMS: atom_id res chain seq x y z
N MET A 1 5.72 2.21 20.54
CA MET A 1 4.73 1.71 19.58
C MET A 1 3.36 1.71 20.23
N SER A 2 2.38 2.36 19.61
CA SER A 2 0.99 2.36 20.10
C SER A 2 0.32 0.99 19.95
N ARG A 3 -0.78 0.74 20.67
CA ARG A 3 -1.56 -0.53 20.56
C ARG A 3 -2.02 -0.81 19.13
N ASN A 4 -2.27 0.24 18.34
CA ASN A 4 -2.74 0.14 16.97
C ASN A 4 -1.61 -0.26 16.01
N GLU A 5 -0.40 0.28 16.18
CA GLU A 5 0.78 -0.15 15.40
C GLU A 5 1.03 -1.65 15.58
N TRP A 6 0.92 -2.15 16.81
CA TRP A 6 1.12 -3.58 17.10
C TRP A 6 0.07 -4.46 16.41
N LEU A 7 -1.19 -4.00 16.36
CA LEU A 7 -2.25 -4.70 15.63
C LEU A 7 -2.02 -4.69 14.12
N ILE A 8 -1.55 -3.58 13.56
CA ILE A 8 -1.25 -3.47 12.12
C ILE A 8 -0.05 -4.37 11.77
N THR A 9 1.01 -4.36 12.58
CA THR A 9 2.18 -5.22 12.38
C THR A 9 1.83 -6.70 12.52
N GLY A 10 1.10 -7.08 13.57
CA GLY A 10 0.65 -8.46 13.75
C GLY A 10 -0.25 -8.91 12.61
N GLY A 11 -1.21 -8.07 12.23
CA GLY A 11 -2.15 -8.33 11.14
C GLY A 11 -1.47 -8.49 9.78
N SER A 12 -0.49 -7.64 9.46
CA SER A 12 0.23 -7.71 8.18
C SER A 12 1.06 -8.98 8.06
N VAL A 13 1.73 -9.40 9.14
CA VAL A 13 2.53 -10.63 9.17
C VAL A 13 1.63 -11.85 9.01
N VAL A 14 0.55 -11.93 9.81
CA VAL A 14 -0.41 -13.04 9.73
C VAL A 14 -1.02 -13.13 8.34
N LEU A 15 -1.54 -12.02 7.79
CA LEU A 15 -2.16 -12.03 6.47
C LEU A 15 -1.17 -12.33 5.35
N SER A 16 0.08 -11.89 5.44
CA SER A 16 1.12 -12.23 4.46
C SER A 16 1.45 -13.71 4.48
N VAL A 17 1.55 -14.33 5.66
CA VAL A 17 1.74 -15.78 5.80
C VAL A 17 0.54 -16.54 5.25
N VAL A 18 -0.68 -16.10 5.57
CA VAL A 18 -1.90 -16.72 5.04
C VAL A 18 -1.97 -16.60 3.52
N ALA A 19 -1.65 -15.44 2.95
CA ALA A 19 -1.59 -15.24 1.49
C ALA A 19 -0.58 -16.21 0.83
N GLY A 20 0.60 -16.38 1.44
CA GLY A 20 1.61 -17.33 0.98
C GLY A 20 1.13 -18.78 1.02
N LEU A 21 0.47 -19.19 2.12
CA LEU A 21 -0.10 -20.53 2.26
C LEU A 21 -1.21 -20.79 1.24
N LEU A 22 -2.12 -19.84 1.04
CA LEU A 22 -3.20 -19.94 0.06
C LEU A 22 -2.65 -20.08 -1.37
N THR A 23 -1.56 -19.36 -1.67
CA THR A 23 -0.86 -19.46 -2.95
C THR A 23 -0.21 -20.84 -3.11
N ALA A 24 0.48 -21.35 -2.08
CA ALA A 24 1.13 -22.66 -2.12
C ALA A 24 0.13 -23.82 -2.28
N MET A 25 -1.03 -23.70 -1.62
CA MET A 25 -2.10 -24.70 -1.68
C MET A 25 -2.95 -24.61 -2.97
N HIS A 26 -2.65 -23.67 -3.87
CA HIS A 26 -3.44 -23.40 -5.08
C HIS A 26 -4.93 -23.21 -4.75
N ALA A 27 -5.21 -22.45 -3.69
CA ALA A 27 -6.56 -22.13 -3.27
C ALA A 27 -7.30 -21.28 -4.32
N ASN A 28 -8.58 -21.01 -4.08
CA ASN A 28 -9.41 -20.20 -4.96
C ASN A 28 -8.74 -18.86 -5.32
N ALA A 29 -8.63 -18.57 -6.62
CA ALA A 29 -7.91 -17.41 -7.13
C ALA A 29 -8.46 -16.06 -6.62
N VAL A 30 -9.78 -15.95 -6.48
CA VAL A 30 -10.43 -14.72 -5.97
C VAL A 30 -10.09 -14.52 -4.49
N LEU A 31 -10.13 -15.60 -3.70
CA LEU A 31 -9.79 -15.55 -2.28
C LEU A 31 -8.31 -15.19 -2.10
N THR A 32 -7.41 -15.85 -2.83
CA THR A 32 -5.97 -15.56 -2.78
C THR A 32 -5.69 -14.11 -3.19
N PHE A 33 -6.37 -13.60 -4.23
CA PHE A 33 -6.24 -12.21 -4.66
C PHE A 33 -6.67 -11.23 -3.57
N VAL A 34 -7.86 -11.41 -2.99
CA VAL A 34 -8.39 -10.52 -1.94
C VAL A 34 -7.50 -10.54 -0.70
N VAL A 35 -7.09 -11.72 -0.22
CA VAL A 35 -6.23 -11.83 0.96
C VAL A 35 -4.86 -11.21 0.71
N SER A 36 -4.28 -11.42 -0.47
CA SER A 36 -3.00 -10.81 -0.85
C SER A 36 -3.11 -9.28 -0.96
N GLY A 37 -4.22 -8.77 -1.49
CA GLY A 37 -4.48 -7.33 -1.59
C GLY A 37 -4.60 -6.67 -0.21
N VAL A 38 -5.31 -7.30 0.73
CA VAL A 38 -5.41 -6.79 2.11
C VAL A 38 -4.06 -6.87 2.83
N ALA A 39 -3.32 -7.96 2.67
CA ALA A 39 -1.97 -8.08 3.22
C ALA A 39 -1.06 -6.95 2.73
N LEU A 40 -1.08 -6.69 1.41
CA LEU A 40 -0.32 -5.62 0.79
C LEU A 40 -0.72 -4.24 1.32
N ALA A 41 -2.03 -3.96 1.49
CA ALA A 41 -2.51 -2.69 2.03
C ALA A 41 -2.01 -2.43 3.46
N LEU A 42 -1.97 -3.46 4.32
CA LEU A 42 -1.41 -3.33 5.67
C LEU A 42 0.11 -3.13 5.65
N LEU A 43 0.82 -3.79 4.74
CA LEU A 43 2.26 -3.59 4.56
C LEU A 43 2.56 -2.15 4.08
N ALA A 44 1.78 -1.61 3.14
CA ALA A 44 1.88 -0.23 2.71
C ALA A 44 1.69 0.75 3.89
N ALA A 45 0.69 0.52 4.74
CA ALA A 45 0.48 1.33 5.94
C ALA A 45 1.69 1.29 6.90
N LEU A 46 2.33 0.12 7.07
CA LEU A 46 3.54 -0.01 7.90
C LEU A 46 4.73 0.73 7.32
N VAL A 47 4.93 0.67 6.00
CA VAL A 47 5.97 1.44 5.31
C VAL A 47 5.72 2.93 5.48
N GLY A 48 4.47 3.39 5.36
CA GLY A 48 4.08 4.79 5.59
C GLY A 48 4.42 5.25 7.02
N MET A 49 3.99 4.49 8.03
CA MET A 49 4.31 4.82 9.44
C MET A 49 5.82 4.83 9.72
N GLY A 50 6.57 3.87 9.17
CA GLY A 50 8.03 3.84 9.32
C GLY A 50 8.72 5.02 8.61
N THR A 51 8.21 5.41 7.45
CA THR A 51 8.68 6.58 6.69
C THR A 51 8.44 7.86 7.47
N GLU A 52 7.29 8.01 8.12
CA GLU A 52 6.97 9.17 8.93
C GLU A 52 7.81 9.25 10.22
N GLN A 53 7.97 8.11 10.91
CA GLN A 53 8.86 8.02 12.07
C GLN A 53 10.31 8.33 11.71
N LEU A 54 10.79 7.89 10.55
CA LEU A 54 12.15 8.22 10.11
C LEU A 54 12.25 9.69 9.70
N GLY A 55 11.23 10.20 9.02
CA GLY A 55 11.11 11.59 8.60
C GLY A 55 11.11 12.58 9.76
N SER A 56 10.60 12.22 10.93
CA SER A 56 10.62 13.08 12.11
C SER A 56 12.03 13.29 12.70
N HIS A 57 13.00 12.45 12.33
CA HIS A 57 14.39 12.56 12.75
C HIS A 57 15.29 13.24 11.71
N LEU A 58 14.72 13.65 10.57
CA LEU A 58 15.42 14.26 9.45
C LEU A 58 15.04 15.74 9.28
N GLY A 59 15.88 16.50 8.57
CA GLY A 59 15.56 17.87 8.17
C GLY A 59 14.48 17.92 7.07
N PRO A 60 13.74 19.02 6.91
CA PRO A 60 12.57 19.11 6.02
C PRO A 60 12.82 18.65 4.57
N GLY A 61 13.99 18.98 4.00
CA GLY A 61 14.36 18.57 2.65
C GLY A 61 14.59 17.06 2.53
N ALA A 62 15.24 16.43 3.52
CA ALA A 62 15.49 15.00 3.54
C ALA A 62 14.20 14.20 3.81
N THR A 63 13.31 14.72 4.66
CA THR A 63 11.98 14.15 4.92
C THR A 63 11.12 14.14 3.65
N GLY A 64 11.13 15.24 2.88
CA GLY A 64 10.40 15.30 1.61
C GLY A 64 10.90 14.28 0.57
N VAL A 65 12.22 14.10 0.46
CA VAL A 65 12.80 13.06 -0.42
C VAL A 65 12.40 11.66 0.03
N LEU A 66 12.45 11.39 1.34
CA LEU A 66 12.08 10.11 1.93
C LEU A 66 10.60 9.77 1.66
N GLN A 67 9.70 10.72 1.93
CA GLN A 67 8.26 10.55 1.71
C GLN A 67 7.92 10.38 0.23
N SER A 68 8.56 11.14 -0.66
CA SER A 68 8.36 10.98 -2.10
C SER A 68 8.84 9.61 -2.62
N SER A 69 9.95 9.11 -2.08
CA SER A 69 10.56 7.85 -2.52
C SER A 69 9.87 6.61 -1.95
N LEU A 70 9.52 6.63 -0.66
CA LEU A 70 8.95 5.48 0.06
C LEU A 70 7.42 5.52 0.13
N GLY A 71 6.81 6.70 0.06
CA GLY A 71 5.36 6.86 0.18
C GLY A 71 4.58 6.20 -0.96
N ASN A 72 5.14 6.19 -2.18
CA ASN A 72 4.53 5.57 -3.36
C ASN A 72 5.17 4.22 -3.74
N LEU A 73 6.06 3.71 -2.89
CA LEU A 73 6.82 2.50 -3.16
C LEU A 73 5.94 1.24 -3.28
N PRO A 74 4.85 1.07 -2.50
CA PRO A 74 3.89 -0.02 -2.70
C PRO A 74 3.27 -0.02 -4.10
N GLU A 75 2.81 1.14 -4.59
CA GLU A 75 2.22 1.31 -5.92
C GLU A 75 3.24 1.00 -7.02
N LEU A 76 4.48 1.48 -6.85
CA LEU A 76 5.57 1.20 -7.78
C LEU A 76 5.89 -0.30 -7.84
N PHE A 77 5.86 -1.02 -6.71
CA PHE A 77 6.07 -2.46 -6.72
C PHE A 77 4.94 -3.22 -7.41
N VAL A 78 3.68 -2.88 -7.17
CA VAL A 78 2.54 -3.47 -7.88
C VAL A 78 2.68 -3.24 -9.38
N GLY A 79 3.03 -2.01 -9.77
CA GLY A 79 3.33 -1.65 -11.15
C GLY A 79 4.45 -2.50 -11.74
N TYR A 80 5.56 -2.63 -11.03
CA TYR A 80 6.70 -3.44 -11.48
C TYR A 80 6.33 -4.92 -11.69
N PHE A 81 5.65 -5.55 -10.73
CA PHE A 81 5.26 -6.96 -10.85
C PHE A 81 4.24 -7.19 -11.96
N ALA A 82 3.25 -6.31 -12.10
CA ALA A 82 2.29 -6.39 -13.19
C ALA A 82 2.96 -6.19 -14.57
N LEU A 83 3.98 -5.32 -14.66
CA LEU A 83 4.71 -5.05 -15.91
C LEU A 83 5.51 -6.30 -16.29
N ARG A 84 6.18 -6.90 -15.30
CA ARG A 84 6.91 -8.16 -15.45
C ARG A 84 6.00 -9.30 -15.92
N SER A 85 4.74 -9.29 -15.51
CA SER A 85 3.71 -10.25 -15.94
C SER A 85 3.01 -9.88 -17.26
N GLY A 86 3.40 -8.78 -17.92
CA GLY A 86 2.81 -8.34 -19.19
C GLY A 86 1.41 -7.70 -19.05
N LEU A 87 0.98 -7.37 -17.83
CA LEU A 87 -0.35 -6.83 -17.54
C LEU A 87 -0.43 -5.31 -17.75
N ILE A 88 -0.10 -4.85 -18.95
CA ILE A 88 0.03 -3.40 -19.26
C ILE A 88 -1.26 -2.63 -18.99
N ALA A 89 -2.41 -3.18 -19.42
CA ALA A 89 -3.71 -2.55 -19.22
C ALA A 89 -4.06 -2.40 -17.73
N VAL A 90 -3.67 -3.37 -16.89
CA VAL A 90 -3.91 -3.34 -15.44
C VAL A 90 -3.13 -2.20 -14.80
N ILE A 91 -1.89 -1.97 -15.22
CA ILE A 91 -1.03 -0.93 -14.65
C ILE A 91 -1.48 0.44 -15.08
N GLN A 92 -1.84 0.60 -16.35
CA GLN A 92 -2.42 1.85 -16.83
C GLN A 92 -3.69 2.20 -16.06
N ALA A 93 -4.58 1.21 -15.89
CA ALA A 93 -5.79 1.39 -15.09
C ALA A 93 -5.48 1.71 -13.62
N ALA A 94 -4.48 1.05 -13.01
CA ALA A 94 -4.07 1.29 -11.63
C ALA A 94 -3.49 2.70 -11.44
N LEU A 95 -2.64 3.18 -12.35
CA LEU A 95 -2.06 4.53 -12.30
C LEU A 95 -3.12 5.61 -12.47
N VAL A 96 -4.02 5.46 -13.45
CA VAL A 96 -5.16 6.37 -13.63
C VAL A 96 -6.05 6.33 -12.40
N GLY A 97 -6.35 5.14 -11.88
CA GLY A 97 -7.12 4.94 -10.66
C GLY A 97 -6.51 5.62 -9.44
N SER A 98 -5.18 5.59 -9.29
CA SER A 98 -4.46 6.28 -8.20
C SER A 98 -4.65 7.79 -8.29
N ILE A 99 -4.44 8.38 -9.47
CA ILE A 99 -4.59 9.84 -9.68
C ILE A 99 -6.02 10.28 -9.39
N LEU A 100 -7.02 9.52 -9.88
CA LEU A 100 -8.42 9.80 -9.62
C LEU A 100 -8.78 9.57 -8.15
N GLY A 101 -8.19 8.56 -7.50
CA GLY A 101 -8.36 8.28 -6.08
C GLY A 101 -7.93 9.47 -5.23
N ASP A 102 -6.74 10.01 -5.45
CA ASP A 102 -6.25 11.16 -4.67
C ASP A 102 -7.03 12.44 -4.99
N SER A 103 -7.25 12.70 -6.29
CA SER A 103 -7.79 13.98 -6.75
C SER A 103 -9.30 14.11 -6.59
N LEU A 104 -10.06 13.01 -6.69
CA LEU A 104 -11.52 13.02 -6.61
C LEU A 104 -12.02 12.41 -5.31
N LEU A 105 -11.54 11.22 -4.95
CA LEU A 105 -12.07 10.51 -3.78
C LEU A 105 -11.53 11.14 -2.48
N VAL A 106 -10.20 11.18 -2.30
CA VAL A 106 -9.58 11.69 -1.07
C VAL A 106 -9.86 13.18 -0.92
N LEU A 107 -9.58 13.99 -1.95
CA LEU A 107 -9.86 15.43 -1.92
C LEU A 107 -11.36 15.73 -1.77
N GLY A 108 -12.23 15.01 -2.49
CA GLY A 108 -13.68 15.19 -2.39
C GLY A 108 -14.23 14.87 -1.00
N LEU A 109 -13.74 13.78 -0.38
CA LEU A 109 -14.07 13.44 1.00
C LEU A 109 -13.52 14.48 2.00
N ALA A 110 -12.32 15.00 1.76
CA ALA A 110 -11.75 16.05 2.60
C ALA A 110 -12.60 17.33 2.57
N PHE A 111 -13.11 17.74 1.41
CA PHE A 111 -14.06 18.86 1.32
C PHE A 111 -15.39 18.52 1.98
N PHE A 112 -15.95 17.33 1.74
CA PHE A 112 -17.23 16.94 2.30
C PHE A 112 -17.22 16.86 3.84
N VAL A 113 -16.16 16.32 4.43
CA VAL A 113 -16.02 16.17 5.89
C VAL A 113 -15.47 17.45 6.55
N GLY A 114 -14.60 18.17 5.86
CA GLY A 114 -13.95 19.39 6.36
C GLY A 114 -14.83 20.65 6.33
N GLY A 115 -15.77 20.73 5.38
CA GLY A 115 -16.60 21.91 5.13
C GLY A 115 -16.06 22.81 4.03
#